data_AF-K9V740-F1
#
_entry.id   AF-K9V740-F1
#
_cell.length_a   1.000
_cell.length_b   1.000
_cell.length_c   1.000
_cell.angle_alpha   90.00
_cell.angle_beta   90.00
_cell.angle_gamma   90.00
#
_symmetry.space_group_name_H-M   'P 1'
#
loop_
_entity.id
_entity.type
_entity.pdbx_description
1 polymer ?
#
loop_
_entity_poly.entity_id
_entity_poly.type
_entity_poly.pdbx_seq_one_letter_code
_entity_poly.pdbx_strand_id
1 'polypeptide(L)'
;MPAKDIYHDAVKNALIKDGWIITADPYPIKYEEIKLFADMAGEKTIAANKQEKQIVVEVKSFLSRSPMRDFETALGQYLIYKAFLSVEHPEQELYLAIIQKIYDDFFQKVAIQFILVKYQVSLIIVDLDKEEIIQWTS
;
A
#
# COMPACT_ATOMS: atom_id res chain seq x y z
N MET A 1 17.59 -0.98 8.78
CA MET A 1 16.36 -1.06 7.96
C MET A 1 15.17 -1.02 8.91
N PRO A 2 14.05 -0.37 8.56
CA PRO A 2 12.85 -0.41 9.39
C PRO A 2 12.40 -1.86 9.62
N ALA A 3 11.76 -2.11 10.75
CA ALA A 3 11.15 -3.41 11.02
C ALA A 3 9.97 -3.61 10.08
N LYS A 4 9.89 -4.79 9.45
CA LYS A 4 8.80 -5.15 8.56
C LYS A 4 7.50 -5.32 9.35
N ASP A 5 6.38 -4.92 8.75
CA ASP A 5 5.06 -5.31 9.25
C ASP A 5 4.92 -6.85 9.20
N ILE A 6 4.14 -7.42 10.12
CA ILE A 6 4.01 -8.88 10.24
C ILE A 6 3.39 -9.53 9.00
N TYR A 7 2.65 -8.76 8.18
CA TYR A 7 2.02 -9.25 6.96
C TYR A 7 2.82 -8.93 5.69
N HIS A 8 4.04 -8.40 5.83
CA HIS A 8 4.90 -8.02 4.70
C HIS A 8 5.06 -9.15 3.69
N ASP A 9 5.45 -10.34 4.14
CA ASP A 9 5.74 -11.47 3.25
C ASP A 9 4.47 -11.99 2.57
N ALA A 10 3.34 -12.03 3.28
CA ALA A 10 2.05 -12.42 2.71
C ALA A 10 1.60 -11.46 1.60
N VAL A 11 1.74 -10.14 1.80
CA VAL A 11 1.43 -9.13 0.77
C VAL A 11 2.38 -9.26 -0.42
N LYS A 12 3.67 -9.46 -0.16
CA LYS A 12 4.68 -9.66 -1.21
C LYS A 12 4.36 -10.88 -2.07
N ASN A 13 4.00 -12.01 -1.43
CA ASN A 13 3.62 -13.23 -2.14
C ASN A 13 2.34 -13.03 -2.95
N ALA A 14 1.36 -12.30 -2.42
CA ALA A 14 0.14 -11.94 -3.13
C ALA A 14 0.40 -11.11 -4.40
N LEU A 15 1.30 -10.12 -4.32
CA LEU A 15 1.75 -9.34 -5.48
C LEU A 15 2.43 -10.22 -6.54
N ILE A 16 3.37 -11.08 -6.12
CA ILE A 16 4.08 -11.99 -7.03
C ILE A 16 3.10 -12.96 -7.70
N LYS A 17 2.13 -13.48 -6.95
CA LYS A 17 1.10 -14.40 -7.45
C LYS A 17 0.15 -13.72 -8.44
N ASP A 18 -0.14 -12.44 -8.23
CA ASP A 18 -0.85 -11.62 -9.20
C ASP A 18 0.05 -11.22 -10.40
N GLY A 19 1.32 -11.62 -10.44
CA GLY A 19 2.23 -11.39 -11.57
C GLY A 19 2.96 -10.05 -11.53
N TRP A 20 3.08 -9.42 -10.36
CA TRP A 20 3.96 -8.27 -10.16
C TRP A 20 5.40 -8.71 -9.93
N ILE A 21 6.34 -7.94 -10.45
CA ILE A 21 7.77 -8.10 -10.18
C ILE A 21 8.13 -7.11 -9.07
N ILE A 22 8.66 -7.60 -7.95
CA ILE A 22 9.13 -6.74 -6.86
C ILE A 22 10.49 -6.16 -7.22
N THR A 23 10.57 -4.83 -7.34
CA THR A 23 11.76 -4.09 -7.78
C THR A 23 12.59 -3.56 -6.61
N ALA A 24 11.97 -3.38 -5.44
CA ALA A 24 12.65 -2.99 -4.19
C ALA A 24 11.89 -3.45 -2.95
N ASP A 25 12.62 -3.83 -1.90
CA ASP A 25 12.12 -4.28 -0.58
C ASP A 25 13.27 -4.11 0.46
N PRO A 26 13.34 -3.00 1.23
CA PRO A 26 12.43 -1.84 1.21
C PRO A 26 12.68 -0.86 0.05
N TYR A 27 11.67 -0.06 -0.29
CA TYR A 27 11.77 0.99 -1.31
C TYR A 27 12.09 2.36 -0.69
N PRO A 28 13.23 2.99 -1.02
CA PRO A 28 13.56 4.31 -0.50
C PRO A 28 12.75 5.40 -1.19
N ILE A 29 12.09 6.26 -0.40
CA ILE A 29 11.46 7.50 -0.87
C ILE A 29 12.31 8.66 -0.38
N LYS A 30 12.86 9.47 -1.29
CA LYS A 30 13.73 10.59 -0.93
C LYS A 30 13.16 11.87 -1.51
N TYR A 31 13.08 12.92 -0.69
CA TYR A 31 12.77 14.28 -1.15
C TYR A 31 13.62 15.25 -0.34
N GLU A 32 14.44 16.06 -1.03
CA GLU A 32 15.43 16.95 -0.42
C GLU A 32 16.32 16.22 0.62
N GLU A 33 16.37 16.70 1.87
CA GLU A 33 17.11 16.10 2.97
C GLU A 33 16.41 14.92 3.66
N ILE A 34 15.12 14.69 3.37
CA ILE A 34 14.32 13.66 4.02
C ILE A 34 14.41 12.35 3.23
N LYS A 35 14.70 11.27 3.95
CA LYS A 35 14.68 9.90 3.43
C LYS A 35 13.76 9.02 4.25
N LEU A 36 12.76 8.46 3.58
CA LEU A 36 11.77 7.52 4.12
C LEU A 36 11.89 6.18 3.38
N PHE A 37 11.16 5.18 3.86
CA PHE A 37 11.16 3.84 3.27
C PHE A 37 9.74 3.30 3.28
N ALA A 38 9.20 3.01 2.11
CA ALA A 38 8.02 2.16 1.98
C ALA A 38 8.45 0.69 2.04
N ASP A 39 7.51 -0.19 2.36
CA ASP A 39 7.79 -1.63 2.46
C ASP A 39 8.29 -2.23 1.15
N MET A 40 7.70 -1.87 0.00
CA MET A 40 8.16 -2.37 -1.29
C MET A 40 7.72 -1.51 -2.48
N ALA A 41 8.36 -1.75 -3.62
CA ALA A 41 7.92 -1.29 -4.93
C ALA A 41 7.81 -2.48 -5.88
N GLY A 42 6.93 -2.37 -6.87
CA GLY A 42 6.75 -3.40 -7.88
C GLY A 42 6.29 -2.85 -9.21
N GLU A 43 6.48 -3.65 -10.26
CA GLU A 43 6.09 -3.31 -11.61
C GLU A 43 5.34 -4.46 -12.29
N LYS A 44 4.45 -4.12 -13.22
CA LYS A 44 3.70 -5.09 -14.03
C LYS A 44 3.39 -4.51 -15.40
N THR A 45 3.72 -5.26 -16.45
CA THR A 45 3.40 -4.88 -17.83
C THR A 45 1.98 -5.35 -18.18
N ILE A 46 1.13 -4.41 -18.60
CA ILE A 46 -0.23 -4.74 -19.07
C ILE A 46 -0.18 -5.10 -20.55
N ALA A 47 -0.43 -6.38 -20.88
CA ALA A 47 -0.28 -6.92 -22.23
C ALA A 47 -1.15 -6.21 -23.30
N ALA A 48 -2.29 -5.66 -22.91
CA ALA A 48 -3.25 -5.04 -23.84
C ALA A 48 -2.73 -3.73 -24.46
N ASN A 49 -1.83 -3.01 -23.78
CA ASN A 49 -1.35 -1.70 -24.19
C ASN A 49 0.18 -1.50 -24.04
N LYS A 50 0.92 -2.54 -23.61
CA LYS A 50 2.36 -2.48 -23.28
C LYS A 50 2.71 -1.33 -22.31
N GLN A 51 1.76 -0.90 -21.48
CA GLN A 51 2.05 0.08 -20.44
C GLN A 51 2.61 -0.65 -19.22
N GLU A 52 3.74 -0.15 -18.73
CA GLU A 52 4.31 -0.55 -17.45
C GLU A 52 3.60 0.22 -16.35
N LYS A 53 2.97 -0.51 -15.43
CA LYS A 53 2.49 0.06 -14.18
C LYS A 53 3.57 -0.11 -13.12
N GLN A 54 3.85 0.97 -12.40
CA GLN A 54 4.73 0.96 -11.24
C GLN A 54 3.93 1.33 -10.00
N ILE A 55 4.14 0.57 -8.92
CA ILE A 55 3.48 0.81 -7.64
C ILE A 55 4.49 0.88 -6.51
N VAL A 56 4.13 1.66 -5.50
CA VAL A 56 4.75 1.64 -4.17
C VAL A 56 3.71 1.10 -3.20
N VAL A 57 4.11 0.19 -2.33
CA VAL A 57 3.20 -0.47 -1.39
C VAL A 57 3.71 -0.28 0.04
N GLU A 58 2.81 0.22 0.88
CA GLU A 58 2.99 0.28 2.33
C GLU A 58 2.04 -0.73 3.00
N VAL A 59 2.57 -1.62 3.83
CA VAL A 59 1.83 -2.71 4.48
C VAL A 59 1.42 -2.28 5.88
N LYS A 60 0.14 -2.50 6.23
CA LYS A 60 -0.37 -2.22 7.58
C LYS A 60 -1.23 -3.35 8.12
N SER A 61 -0.84 -3.85 9.29
CA SER A 61 -1.52 -4.97 9.96
C SER A 61 -2.73 -4.61 10.82
N PHE A 62 -2.86 -3.37 11.30
CA PHE A 62 -3.99 -2.90 12.12
C PHE A 62 -4.30 -3.79 13.35
N LEU A 63 -3.26 -4.19 14.08
CA LEU A 63 -3.37 -5.13 15.21
C LEU A 63 -3.61 -4.45 16.57
N SER A 64 -3.55 -3.12 16.64
CA SER A 64 -3.71 -2.45 17.93
C SER A 64 -5.14 -2.59 18.43
N ARG A 65 -5.34 -2.23 19.70
CA ARG A 65 -6.69 -2.16 20.29
C ARG A 65 -7.56 -1.05 19.69
N SER A 66 -6.98 -0.13 18.90
CA SER A 66 -7.67 1.00 18.30
C SER A 66 -7.35 1.10 16.81
N PRO A 67 -8.17 0.46 15.94
CA PRO A 67 -8.04 0.58 14.49
C PRO A 67 -8.02 2.04 14.00
N MET A 68 -8.72 2.94 14.70
CA MET A 68 -8.72 4.37 14.38
C MET A 68 -7.32 4.98 14.57
N ARG A 69 -6.62 4.62 15.64
CA ARG A 69 -5.27 5.15 15.90
C ARG A 69 -4.25 4.64 14.87
N ASP A 70 -4.37 3.38 14.50
CA ASP A 70 -3.57 2.79 13.42
C ASP A 70 -3.86 3.49 12.09
N PHE A 71 -5.13 3.80 11.83
CA PHE A 71 -5.55 4.51 10.63
C PHE A 71 -5.02 5.96 10.58
N GLU A 72 -5.09 6.72 11.67
CA GLU A 72 -4.50 8.07 11.75
C GLU A 72 -3.01 8.04 11.39
N THR A 73 -2.28 7.04 11.91
CA THR A 73 -0.85 6.87 11.66
C THR A 73 -0.58 6.48 10.21
N ALA A 74 -1.30 5.48 9.70
CA ALA A 74 -1.17 5.00 8.33
C ALA A 74 -1.53 6.10 7.31
N LEU A 75 -2.60 6.86 7.56
CA LEU A 75 -3.02 7.97 6.71
C LEU A 75 -1.98 9.08 6.68
N GLY A 76 -1.41 9.45 7.83
CA GLY A 76 -0.34 10.45 7.89
C GLY A 76 0.88 10.02 7.08
N GLN A 77 1.32 8.77 7.25
CA GLN A 77 2.43 8.20 6.48
C GLN A 77 2.13 8.16 4.98
N TYR A 78 0.95 7.67 4.60
CA TYR A 78 0.50 7.60 3.20
C TYR A 78 0.51 8.99 2.54
N LEU A 79 -0.02 10.01 3.21
CA LEU A 79 -0.06 11.38 2.68
C LEU A 79 1.34 11.97 2.49
N ILE A 80 2.27 11.71 3.41
CA ILE A 80 3.67 12.15 3.28
C ILE A 80 4.35 11.46 2.10
N TYR A 81 4.16 10.14 1.97
CA TYR A 81 4.76 9.36 0.88
C TYR A 81 4.20 9.80 -0.47
N LYS A 82 2.88 9.96 -0.57
CA LYS A 82 2.21 10.45 -1.77
C LYS A 82 2.70 11.84 -2.17
N ALA A 83 2.93 12.74 -1.20
CA ALA A 83 3.48 14.06 -1.48
C ALA A 83 4.88 13.98 -2.10
N PHE A 84 5.79 13.17 -1.54
CA PHE A 84 7.16 13.04 -2.07
C PHE A 84 7.19 12.33 -3.42
N LEU A 85 6.43 11.24 -3.58
CA LEU A 85 6.31 10.53 -4.85
C LEU A 85 5.73 11.44 -5.94
N SER A 86 4.78 12.32 -5.62
CA SER A 86 4.21 13.24 -6.62
C SER A 86 5.20 14.22 -7.25
N VAL A 87 6.35 14.44 -6.60
CA VAL A 87 7.41 15.31 -7.11
C VAL A 87 8.49 14.50 -7.83
N GLU A 88 8.96 13.41 -7.22
CA GLU A 88 10.13 12.67 -7.71
C GLU A 88 9.77 11.55 -8.71
N HIS A 89 8.61 10.92 -8.51
CA HIS A 89 8.15 9.73 -9.23
C HIS A 89 6.62 9.78 -9.47
N PRO A 90 6.10 10.80 -10.18
CA PRO A 90 4.66 11.01 -10.35
C PRO A 90 3.94 9.87 -11.08
N GLU A 91 4.67 9.02 -11.79
CA GLU A 91 4.18 7.80 -12.45
C GLU A 91 3.91 6.63 -11.50
N GLN A 92 4.47 6.66 -10.28
CA GLN A 92 4.31 5.59 -9.30
C GLN A 92 3.03 5.76 -8.49
N GLU A 93 2.15 4.77 -8.56
CA GLU A 93 0.92 4.75 -7.77
C GLU A 93 1.21 4.18 -6.36
N LEU A 94 0.91 4.95 -5.30
CA LEU A 94 1.05 4.50 -3.91
C LEU A 94 -0.21 3.76 -3.45
N TYR A 95 -0.03 2.58 -2.85
CA TYR A 95 -1.09 1.79 -2.25
C TYR A 95 -0.81 1.47 -0.78
N LEU A 96 -1.87 1.47 0.03
CA LEU A 96 -1.87 0.91 1.37
C LEU A 96 -2.39 -0.54 1.31
N ALA A 97 -1.53 -1.52 1.57
CA ALA A 97 -1.91 -2.92 1.64
C ALA A 97 -2.44 -3.27 3.03
N ILE A 98 -3.64 -3.85 3.07
CA ILE A 98 -4.33 -4.28 4.28
C ILE A 98 -4.96 -5.66 4.07
N ILE A 99 -5.23 -6.34 5.18
CA ILE A 99 -5.83 -7.68 5.14
C ILE A 99 -7.35 -7.59 5.03
N GLN A 100 -7.97 -8.61 4.43
CA GLN A 100 -9.43 -8.66 4.22
C GLN A 100 -10.24 -8.40 5.50
N LYS A 101 -9.81 -9.01 6.61
CA LYS A 101 -10.51 -8.88 7.90
C LYS A 101 -10.67 -7.42 8.34
N ILE A 102 -9.59 -6.62 8.29
CA ILE A 102 -9.69 -5.21 8.71
C ILE A 102 -10.47 -4.38 7.67
N TYR A 103 -10.41 -4.76 6.40
CA TYR A 103 -11.20 -4.11 5.37
C TYR A 103 -12.70 -4.22 5.67
N ASP A 104 -13.17 -5.45 5.93
CA ASP A 104 -14.57 -5.74 6.21
C ASP A 104 -15.03 -5.14 7.54
N ASP A 105 -14.22 -5.23 8.61
CA ASP A 105 -14.59 -4.80 9.96
C ASP A 105 -14.51 -3.27 10.16
N PHE A 106 -13.57 -2.59 9.51
CA PHE A 106 -13.24 -1.19 9.76
C PHE A 106 -13.35 -0.30 8.53
N PHE A 107 -12.71 -0.66 7.41
CA PHE A 107 -12.65 0.23 6.25
C PHE A 107 -14.00 0.35 5.53
N GLN A 108 -14.90 -0.64 5.60
CA GLN A 108 -16.26 -0.53 5.06
C GLN A 108 -17.15 0.50 5.77
N LYS A 109 -16.75 1.02 6.94
CA LYS A 109 -17.54 2.04 7.65
C LYS A 109 -17.62 3.31 6.82
N VAL A 110 -18.82 3.88 6.69
CA VAL A 110 -19.11 5.09 5.88
C VAL A 110 -18.16 6.25 6.20
N ALA A 111 -17.84 6.48 7.48
CA ALA A 111 -16.91 7.53 7.88
C ALA A 111 -15.48 7.30 7.38
N ILE A 112 -15.02 6.04 7.33
CA ILE A 112 -13.68 5.69 6.83
C ILE A 112 -13.65 5.79 5.31
N GLN A 113 -14.66 5.26 4.61
CA GLN A 113 -14.81 5.41 3.16
C GLN A 113 -14.81 6.87 2.73
N PHE A 114 -15.51 7.75 3.46
CA PHE A 114 -15.47 9.18 3.21
C PHE A 114 -14.04 9.75 3.25
N ILE A 115 -13.22 9.33 4.21
CA ILE A 115 -11.82 9.77 4.33
C ILE A 115 -10.99 9.23 3.16
N LEU A 116 -11.12 7.94 2.82
CA LEU A 116 -10.40 7.34 1.70
C LEU A 116 -10.66 8.11 0.39
N VAL A 117 -11.93 8.41 0.10
CA VAL A 117 -12.33 9.18 -1.08
C VAL A 117 -11.79 10.60 -1.02
N LYS A 118 -11.95 11.28 0.13
CA LYS A 118 -11.51 12.68 0.29
C LYS A 118 -10.00 12.85 0.06
N TYR A 119 -9.20 11.88 0.50
CA TYR A 119 -7.74 11.93 0.41
C TYR A 119 -7.16 11.06 -0.72
N GLN A 120 -8.03 10.42 -1.53
CA GLN A 120 -7.65 9.54 -2.63
C GLN A 120 -6.62 8.48 -2.18
N VAL A 121 -7.00 7.75 -1.14
CA VAL A 121 -6.18 6.67 -0.56
C VAL A 121 -6.49 5.39 -1.30
N SER A 122 -5.50 4.88 -2.05
CA SER A 122 -5.62 3.63 -2.77
C SER A 122 -5.29 2.46 -1.86
N LEU A 123 -6.06 1.37 -1.95
CA LEU A 123 -5.89 0.17 -1.12
C LEU A 123 -5.64 -1.07 -1.96
N ILE A 124 -4.87 -2.00 -1.39
CA ILE A 124 -4.78 -3.40 -1.81
C ILE A 124 -5.34 -4.24 -0.69
N ILE A 125 -6.35 -5.05 -0.98
CA ILE A 125 -6.97 -5.95 -0.01
C ILE A 125 -6.46 -7.36 -0.24
N VAL A 126 -5.82 -7.95 0.78
CA VAL A 126 -5.17 -9.27 0.70
C VAL A 126 -5.86 -10.31 1.56
N ASP A 127 -6.11 -11.49 0.99
CA ASP A 127 -6.45 -12.72 1.72
C ASP A 127 -5.17 -13.29 2.32
N LEU A 128 -5.05 -13.35 3.64
CA LEU A 128 -3.86 -13.87 4.31
C LEU A 128 -3.72 -15.39 4.20
N ASP A 129 -4.82 -16.13 4.13
CA ASP A 129 -4.77 -17.60 4.12
C ASP A 129 -4.30 -18.11 2.76
N LYS A 130 -4.66 -17.39 1.68
CA LYS A 130 -4.30 -17.73 0.30
C LYS A 130 -3.12 -16.95 -0.25
N GLU A 131 -2.72 -15.90 0.45
CA GLU A 131 -1.76 -14.89 -0.01
C GLU A 131 -2.15 -14.41 -1.42
N GLU A 132 -3.38 -13.91 -1.55
CA GLU A 132 -3.97 -13.47 -2.82
C GLU A 132 -4.53 -12.06 -2.70
N ILE A 133 -4.36 -11.27 -3.76
CA ILE A 133 -5.02 -9.97 -3.85
C ILE A 133 -6.48 -10.20 -4.21
N ILE A 134 -7.38 -9.78 -3.33
CA ILE A 134 -8.83 -9.89 -3.54
C ILE A 134 -9.32 -8.71 -4.35
N GLN A 135 -8.82 -7.52 -4.04
CA GLN A 135 -9.34 -6.27 -4.61
C GLN A 135 -8.31 -5.14 -4.54
N TRP A 136 -8.39 -4.28 -5.55
CA TRP A 136 -7.72 -2.98 -5.61
C TRP A 136 -8.79 -1.88 -5.51
N THR A 137 -8.58 -0.84 -4.71
CA THR A 137 -9.44 0.35 -4.68
C THR A 137 -8.63 1.61 -4.86
N SER A 138 -9.17 2.63 -5.52
CA SER A 138 -8.54 3.93 -5.74
C SER A 138 -9.58 5.04 -5.70
#